data_AF-A0AAV9HW21-F1
#
_entry.id   AF-A0AAV9HW21-F1
#
_cell.length_a   1.000
_cell.length_b   1.000
_cell.length_c   1.000
_cell.angle_alpha   90.00
_cell.angle_beta   90.00
_cell.angle_gamma   90.00
#
_symmetry.space_group_name_H-M   'P 1'
#
loop_
_entity.id
_entity.type
_entity.pdbx_description
1 polymer ?
#
loop_
_entity_poly.entity_id
_entity_poly.type
_entity_poly.pdbx_seq_one_letter_code
_entity_poly.pdbx_strand_id
1 'polypeptide(L)'
;MAGGHMKYRALSRDSAHRQALLRNLVTSLIKEESIHTTWPKAKEAQRLAEKLITMAKKNNEQARRNAQAIFYTPDDLMPKLFGEIRERYANRPGGYTRVLRTEPKDKYDQGESAILELVDGPKDMRFAMTAAAVARDRKLGKRHTDWTVKNVAKVTQFREDGREQFEQMVEKVSDLKL
;
A
#
# COMPACT_ATOMS: atom_id res chain seq x y z
N MET A 1 39.61 -3.95 8.89
CA MET A 1 38.42 -3.91 9.78
C MET A 1 37.22 -4.40 8.97
N ALA A 2 36.72 -5.60 9.23
CA ALA A 2 35.46 -6.06 8.63
C ALA A 2 34.32 -5.16 9.16
N GLY A 3 33.66 -4.43 8.27
CA GLY A 3 32.70 -3.37 8.61
C GLY A 3 31.41 -3.85 9.30
N GLY A 4 30.64 -2.90 9.85
CA GLY A 4 29.37 -3.17 10.54
C GLY A 4 28.21 -3.54 9.61
N HIS A 5 27.11 -4.05 10.19
CA HIS A 5 25.91 -4.45 9.44
C HIS A 5 25.26 -3.27 8.70
N MET A 6 24.77 -3.52 7.48
CA MET A 6 24.07 -2.51 6.68
C MET A 6 22.73 -2.12 7.31
N LYS A 7 22.44 -0.82 7.35
CA LYS A 7 21.20 -0.25 7.93
C LYS A 7 19.96 -0.45 7.04
N TYR A 8 20.16 -0.65 5.75
CA TYR A 8 19.11 -0.79 4.73
C TYR A 8 19.67 -1.55 3.52
N ARG A 9 18.80 -2.02 2.62
CA ARG A 9 19.23 -2.70 1.39
C ARG A 9 19.86 -1.71 0.42
N ALA A 10 21.03 -2.04 -0.12
CA ALA A 10 21.69 -1.24 -1.15
C ALA A 10 20.99 -1.32 -2.52
N LEU A 11 20.21 -2.39 -2.77
CA LEU A 11 19.50 -2.66 -4.03
C LEU A 11 20.43 -2.65 -5.26
N SER A 12 21.69 -3.06 -5.06
CA SER A 12 22.75 -3.09 -6.06
C SER A 12 22.89 -1.76 -6.83
N ARG A 13 22.80 -0.64 -6.10
CA ARG A 13 22.84 0.73 -6.65
C ARG A 13 23.72 1.61 -5.78
N ASP A 14 24.33 2.61 -6.41
CA ASP A 14 24.99 3.71 -5.71
C ASP A 14 23.98 4.55 -4.90
N SER A 15 24.50 5.50 -4.11
CA SER A 15 23.68 6.31 -3.22
C SER A 15 22.65 7.17 -3.96
N ALA A 16 23.05 7.83 -5.05
CA ALA A 16 22.18 8.75 -5.77
C ALA A 16 21.08 7.99 -6.51
N HIS A 17 21.44 6.92 -7.22
CA HIS A 17 20.47 6.08 -7.94
C HIS A 17 19.51 5.39 -6.97
N ARG A 18 19.99 4.88 -5.82
CA ARG A 18 19.09 4.27 -4.83
C ARG A 18 18.07 5.28 -4.29
N GLN A 19 18.50 6.50 -3.97
CA GLN A 19 17.58 7.56 -3.53
C GLN A 19 16.56 7.90 -4.63
N ALA A 20 17.03 8.04 -5.87
CA ALA A 20 16.18 8.33 -7.01
C ALA A 20 15.12 7.24 -7.25
N LEU A 21 15.51 5.96 -7.15
CA LEU A 21 14.61 4.80 -7.26
C LEU A 21 13.52 4.83 -6.20
N LEU A 22 13.87 5.04 -4.92
CA LEU A 22 12.90 5.04 -3.84
C LEU A 22 11.92 6.21 -3.96
N ARG A 23 12.40 7.40 -4.35
CA ARG A 23 11.56 8.56 -4.66
C ARG A 23 10.57 8.24 -5.80
N ASN A 24 11.03 7.55 -6.84
CA ASN A 24 10.20 7.19 -7.98
C ASN A 24 9.09 6.20 -7.58
N LEU A 25 9.44 5.17 -6.80
CA LEU A 25 8.49 4.19 -6.29
C LEU A 25 7.43 4.85 -5.40
N VAL A 26 7.82 5.76 -4.50
CA VAL A 26 6.87 6.46 -3.61
C VAL A 26 6.01 7.46 -4.40
N THR A 27 6.58 8.17 -5.37
CA THR A 27 5.82 9.03 -6.29
C THR A 27 4.75 8.21 -7.02
N SER A 28 5.13 7.05 -7.57
CA SER A 28 4.22 6.14 -8.27
C SER A 28 3.16 5.56 -7.32
N LEU A 29 3.53 5.22 -6.08
CA LEU A 29 2.58 4.72 -5.08
C LEU A 29 1.53 5.76 -4.71
N ILE A 30 1.91 7.02 -4.49
CA ILE A 30 0.95 8.08 -4.14
C ILE A 30 0.03 8.40 -5.32
N LYS A 31 0.58 8.39 -6.55
CA LYS A 31 -0.19 8.58 -7.78
C LYS A 31 -1.21 7.45 -8.00
N GLU A 32 -0.72 6.21 -8.03
CA GLU A 32 -1.49 5.05 -8.48
C GLU A 32 -2.16 4.25 -7.37
N GLU A 33 -1.86 4.54 -6.10
CA GLU A 33 -2.35 3.85 -4.89
C GLU A 33 -1.85 2.42 -4.70
N SER A 34 -1.38 1.76 -5.77
CA SER A 34 -0.86 0.41 -5.77
C SER A 34 0.18 0.24 -6.89
N ILE A 35 1.32 -0.37 -6.55
CA ILE A 35 2.40 -0.65 -7.50
C ILE A 35 2.89 -2.10 -7.36
N HIS A 36 3.22 -2.72 -8.49
CA HIS A 36 3.76 -4.08 -8.55
C HIS A 36 5.25 -4.06 -8.92
N THR A 37 6.10 -4.46 -7.97
CA THR A 37 7.56 -4.42 -8.08
C THR A 37 8.23 -5.60 -7.36
N THR A 38 9.56 -5.66 -7.32
CA THR A 38 10.25 -6.73 -6.58
C THR A 38 10.08 -6.55 -5.07
N TRP A 39 9.99 -7.64 -4.33
CA TRP A 39 9.80 -7.62 -2.88
C TRP A 39 10.84 -6.76 -2.12
N PRO A 40 12.15 -6.81 -2.45
CA PRO A 40 13.14 -5.94 -1.81
C PRO A 40 12.86 -4.45 -2.05
N LYS A 41 12.47 -4.06 -3.28
CA LYS A 41 12.14 -2.67 -3.63
C LYS A 41 10.88 -2.21 -2.91
N ALA A 42 9.84 -3.04 -2.90
CA ALA A 42 8.60 -2.78 -2.18
C ALA A 42 8.87 -2.52 -0.69
N LYS A 43 9.71 -3.34 -0.05
CA LYS A 43 10.04 -3.20 1.38
C LYS A 43 10.83 -1.93 1.72
N GLU A 44 11.76 -1.49 0.87
CA GLU A 44 12.46 -0.22 1.10
C GLU A 44 11.56 0.99 0.83
N ALA A 45 10.76 0.95 -0.24
CA ALA A 45 9.80 2.01 -0.56
C ALA A 45 8.72 2.15 0.53
N GLN A 46 8.31 1.04 1.15
CA GLN A 46 7.36 1.00 2.27
C GLN A 46 7.78 1.98 3.39
N ARG A 47 9.05 1.92 3.79
CA ARG A 47 9.58 2.75 4.90
C ARG A 47 9.54 4.24 4.56
N LEU A 48 9.82 4.60 3.31
CA LEU A 48 9.79 5.99 2.86
C LEU A 48 8.36 6.50 2.72
N ALA A 49 7.45 5.70 2.16
CA ALA A 49 6.03 6.02 2.03
C ALA A 49 5.36 6.26 3.39
N GLU A 50 5.61 5.39 4.38
CA GLU A 50 5.03 5.57 5.72
C GLU A 50 5.51 6.85 6.41
N LYS A 51 6.79 7.19 6.24
CA LYS A 51 7.34 8.47 6.74
C LYS A 51 6.72 9.67 6.04
N LEU A 52 6.52 9.58 4.73
CA LEU A 52 5.89 10.64 3.94
C LEU A 52 4.45 10.92 4.41
N ILE A 53 3.64 9.87 4.60
CA ILE A 53 2.26 10.01 5.10
C ILE A 53 2.27 10.55 6.54
N THR A 54 3.22 10.13 7.37
CA THR A 54 3.40 10.69 8.72
C THR A 54 3.70 12.19 8.69
N MET A 55 4.51 12.66 7.73
CA MET A 55 4.74 14.10 7.53
C MET A 55 3.46 14.81 7.07
N ALA A 56 2.71 14.22 6.14
CA ALA A 56 1.45 14.78 5.65
C ALA A 56 0.45 15.01 6.79
N LYS A 57 0.34 14.05 7.73
CA LYS A 57 -0.51 14.18 8.93
C LYS A 57 -0.15 15.37 9.82
N LYS A 58 1.14 15.73 9.93
CA LYS A 58 1.59 16.89 10.72
C LYS A 58 1.14 18.24 10.12
N ASN A 59 1.02 18.30 8.79
CA ASN A 59 0.50 19.45 8.05
C ASN A 59 1.11 20.82 8.39
N ASN A 60 2.41 20.88 8.72
CA ASN A 60 3.13 22.14 8.90
C ASN A 60 4.02 22.46 7.68
N GLU A 61 4.54 23.68 7.62
CA GLU A 61 5.33 24.14 6.46
C GLU A 61 6.59 23.30 6.23
N GLN A 62 7.31 22.97 7.31
CA GLN A 62 8.50 22.11 7.22
C GLN A 62 8.15 20.72 6.64
N ALA A 63 7.02 20.13 7.04
CA ALA A 63 6.55 18.86 6.51
C ALA A 63 6.19 18.98 5.02
N ARG A 64 5.59 20.10 4.59
CA ARG A 64 5.29 20.37 3.17
C ARG A 64 6.57 20.48 2.33
N ARG A 65 7.56 21.25 2.79
CA ARG A 65 8.87 21.37 2.10
C ARG A 65 9.58 20.02 2.00
N ASN A 66 9.58 19.24 3.08
CA ASN A 66 10.21 17.91 3.09
C ASN A 66 9.49 16.91 2.16
N ALA A 67 8.15 16.96 2.10
CA ALA A 67 7.36 16.11 1.20
C ALA A 67 7.60 16.48 -0.27
N GLN A 68 7.67 17.78 -0.58
CA GLN A 68 7.93 18.28 -1.93
C GLN A 68 9.26 17.75 -2.49
N ALA A 69 10.30 17.69 -1.65
CA ALA A 69 11.62 17.17 -2.03
C ALA A 69 11.63 15.66 -2.37
N ILE A 70 10.60 14.90 -1.96
CA ILE A 70 10.49 13.46 -2.25
C ILE A 70 9.91 13.23 -3.64
N PHE A 71 8.90 14.00 -4.06
CA PHE A 71 8.23 13.80 -5.33
C PHE A 71 9.06 14.21 -6.54
N TYR A 72 8.77 13.60 -7.68
CA TYR A 72 9.21 14.09 -9.00
C TYR A 72 8.19 15.02 -9.65
N THR A 73 6.91 14.88 -9.30
CA THR A 73 5.79 15.72 -9.78
C THR A 73 5.04 16.31 -8.58
N PRO A 74 5.67 17.21 -7.81
CA PRO A 74 5.10 17.71 -6.57
C PRO A 74 3.79 18.49 -6.77
N ASP A 75 3.66 19.25 -7.85
CA ASP A 75 2.49 20.11 -8.07
C ASP A 75 1.19 19.28 -8.21
N ASP A 76 1.29 18.10 -8.82
CA ASP A 76 0.16 17.17 -8.98
C ASP A 76 -0.16 16.40 -7.69
N LEU A 77 0.86 16.01 -6.92
CA LEU A 77 0.72 15.04 -5.84
C LEU A 77 0.60 15.67 -4.45
N MET A 78 1.08 16.89 -4.26
CA MET A 78 1.00 17.60 -2.98
C MET A 78 -0.47 17.85 -2.56
N PRO A 79 -1.39 18.28 -3.44
CA PRO A 79 -2.81 18.41 -3.10
C PRO A 79 -3.41 17.07 -2.65
N LYS A 80 -3.14 15.98 -3.37
CA LYS A 80 -3.62 14.63 -3.01
C LYS A 80 -3.06 14.15 -1.67
N LEU A 81 -1.76 14.36 -1.43
CA LEU A 81 -1.09 13.94 -0.21
C LEU A 81 -1.62 14.66 1.03
N PHE A 82 -1.82 15.98 0.95
CA PHE A 82 -2.26 16.81 2.07
C PHE A 82 -3.79 16.98 2.17
N GLY A 83 -4.54 16.48 1.19
CA GLY A 83 -6.01 16.34 1.21
C GLY A 83 -6.40 14.88 1.45
N GLU A 84 -6.86 14.20 0.38
CA GLU A 84 -7.42 12.84 0.40
C GLU A 84 -6.61 11.85 1.27
N ILE A 85 -5.30 11.74 1.05
CA ILE A 85 -4.46 10.76 1.76
C ILE A 85 -4.30 11.12 3.24
N ARG A 86 -4.19 12.41 3.56
CA ARG A 86 -4.09 12.88 4.94
C ARG A 86 -5.39 12.59 5.70
N GLU A 87 -6.53 12.89 5.09
CA GLU A 87 -7.86 12.67 5.67
C GLU A 87 -8.11 11.18 5.91
N ARG A 88 -7.86 10.34 4.89
CA ARG A 88 -8.00 8.88 4.98
C ARG A 88 -7.23 8.27 6.16
N TYR A 89 -6.05 8.81 6.46
CA TYR A 89 -5.16 8.28 7.49
C TYR A 89 -5.14 9.07 8.80
N ALA A 90 -6.04 10.04 8.98
CA ALA A 90 -6.06 10.92 10.16
C ALA A 90 -6.06 10.11 11.47
N ASN A 91 -6.94 9.11 11.57
CA ASN A 91 -7.17 8.31 12.78
C ASN A 91 -6.33 7.02 12.86
N ARG A 92 -5.54 6.71 11.83
CA ARG A 92 -4.73 5.48 11.77
C ARG A 92 -3.33 5.70 12.40
N PRO A 93 -2.93 4.95 13.45
CA PRO A 93 -1.63 5.11 14.10
C PRO A 93 -0.53 4.31 13.39
N GLY A 94 -0.15 4.73 12.18
CA GLY A 94 0.87 4.03 11.38
C GLY A 94 0.33 2.86 10.55
N GLY A 95 1.22 2.19 9.81
CA GLY A 95 0.82 1.06 8.95
C GLY A 95 -0.11 1.47 7.80
N TYR A 96 0.24 2.56 7.11
CA TYR A 96 -0.53 3.12 5.98
C TYR A 96 -0.33 2.35 4.67
N THR A 97 0.65 1.45 4.65
CA THR A 97 1.02 0.70 3.45
C THR A 97 0.97 -0.80 3.74
N ARG A 98 0.77 -1.59 2.69
CA ARG A 98 0.80 -3.06 2.76
C ARG A 98 1.68 -3.60 1.65
N VAL A 99 2.50 -4.59 2.00
CA VAL A 99 3.29 -5.35 1.03
C VAL A 99 2.73 -6.77 0.97
N LEU A 100 2.22 -7.17 -0.19
CA LEU A 100 1.69 -8.50 -0.46
C LEU A 100 2.63 -9.21 -1.42
N ARG A 101 3.17 -10.37 -1.03
CA ARG A 101 3.95 -11.21 -1.95
C ARG A 101 3.04 -11.72 -3.07
N THR A 102 3.58 -11.77 -4.27
CA THR A 102 2.94 -12.30 -5.47
C THR A 102 3.87 -13.27 -6.16
N GLU A 103 3.34 -14.00 -7.13
CA GLU A 103 4.17 -14.71 -8.09
C GLU A 103 5.16 -13.76 -8.78
N PRO A 104 6.31 -14.27 -9.25
CA PRO A 104 7.29 -13.47 -9.97
C PRO A 104 6.64 -12.69 -11.13
N LYS A 105 6.82 -11.36 -11.09
CA LYS A 105 6.28 -10.46 -12.11
C LYS A 105 6.92 -10.72 -13.46
N ASP A 106 8.23 -10.95 -13.47
CA ASP A 106 8.99 -11.32 -14.64
C ASP A 106 9.22 -12.83 -14.63
N LYS A 107 8.78 -13.48 -15.70
CA LYS A 107 8.88 -14.94 -15.86
C LYS A 107 10.31 -15.37 -16.21
N TYR A 108 11.14 -14.46 -16.70
CA TYR A 108 12.51 -14.76 -17.10
C TYR A 108 13.45 -14.83 -15.89
N ASP A 109 13.48 -13.78 -15.06
CA ASP A 109 14.38 -13.71 -13.90
C ASP A 109 13.87 -14.43 -12.64
N GLN A 110 12.57 -14.78 -12.61
CA GLN A 110 11.89 -15.42 -11.46
C GLN A 110 12.11 -14.68 -10.13
N GLY A 111 12.30 -13.36 -10.19
CA GLY A 111 12.56 -12.53 -9.04
C GLY A 111 11.35 -12.41 -8.10
N GLU A 112 11.59 -12.53 -6.79
CA GLU A 112 10.55 -12.35 -5.77
C GLU A 112 9.82 -11.01 -5.96
N SER A 113 8.51 -11.08 -6.15
CA SER A 113 7.67 -9.93 -6.48
C SER A 113 6.63 -9.66 -5.40
N ALA A 114 6.20 -8.41 -5.35
CA ALA A 114 5.20 -7.96 -4.39
C ALA A 114 4.43 -6.75 -4.90
N ILE A 115 3.18 -6.66 -4.45
CA ILE A 115 2.37 -5.44 -4.53
C ILE A 115 2.65 -4.61 -3.28
N LEU A 116 3.01 -3.34 -3.48
CA LEU A 116 2.98 -2.30 -2.44
C LEU A 116 1.77 -1.41 -2.68
N GLU A 117 0.87 -1.35 -1.71
CA GLU A 117 -0.39 -0.61 -1.81
C GLU A 117 -0.65 0.28 -0.59
N LEU A 118 -1.46 1.31 -0.81
CA LEU A 118 -2.05 2.15 0.22
C LEU A 118 -3.28 1.46 0.82
N VAL A 119 -3.28 1.26 2.14
CA VAL A 119 -4.40 0.59 2.83
C VAL A 119 -5.65 1.47 2.82
N ASP A 120 -6.83 0.85 2.90
CA ASP A 120 -8.11 1.56 2.90
C ASP A 120 -8.36 2.38 1.61
N GLY A 121 -7.50 2.28 0.60
CA GLY A 121 -7.60 2.99 -0.68
C GLY A 121 -8.46 2.25 -1.72
N PRO A 122 -8.77 2.92 -2.86
CA PRO A 122 -9.65 2.37 -3.90
C PRO A 122 -9.10 1.09 -4.54
N LYS A 123 -7.78 0.86 -4.49
CA LYS A 123 -7.09 -0.31 -5.05
C LYS A 123 -6.56 -1.28 -3.97
N ASP A 124 -7.16 -1.32 -2.78
CA ASP A 124 -6.76 -2.25 -1.70
C ASP A 124 -7.07 -3.71 -2.10
N MET A 125 -6.03 -4.46 -2.48
CA MET A 125 -6.12 -5.85 -2.91
C MET A 125 -6.56 -6.76 -1.76
N ARG A 126 -6.11 -6.50 -0.52
CA ARG A 126 -6.51 -7.31 0.64
C ARG A 126 -8.01 -7.18 0.90
N PHE A 127 -8.57 -5.99 0.73
CA PHE A 127 -10.00 -5.75 0.83
C PHE A 127 -10.77 -6.54 -0.24
N ALA A 128 -10.39 -6.42 -1.51
CA ALA A 128 -11.03 -7.11 -2.62
C ALA A 128 -10.94 -8.66 -2.49
N MET A 129 -9.77 -9.19 -2.15
CA MET A 129 -9.58 -10.63 -1.94
C MET A 129 -10.42 -11.17 -0.77
N THR A 130 -10.56 -10.38 0.31
CA THR A 130 -11.37 -10.79 1.47
C THR A 130 -12.85 -10.81 1.10
N ALA A 131 -13.34 -9.83 0.34
CA ALA A 131 -14.71 -9.82 -0.18
C ALA A 131 -14.97 -11.03 -1.09
N ALA A 132 -14.05 -11.35 -2.00
CA ALA A 132 -14.16 -12.52 -2.87
C ALA A 132 -14.21 -13.86 -2.10
N ALA A 133 -13.42 -13.98 -1.03
CA ALA A 133 -13.46 -15.15 -0.16
C ALA A 133 -14.82 -15.29 0.55
N VAL A 134 -15.38 -14.19 1.06
CA VAL A 134 -16.70 -14.17 1.69
C VAL A 134 -17.81 -14.50 0.69
N ALA A 135 -17.79 -13.87 -0.50
CA ALA A 135 -18.73 -14.14 -1.59
C ALA A 135 -18.75 -15.63 -1.97
N ARG A 136 -17.57 -16.22 -2.16
CA ARG A 136 -17.42 -17.65 -2.45
C ARG A 136 -17.99 -18.52 -1.33
N ASP A 137 -17.65 -18.23 -0.08
CA ASP A 137 -18.11 -19.02 1.06
C ASP A 137 -19.65 -18.95 1.20
N ARG A 138 -20.25 -17.77 0.99
CA ARG A 138 -21.72 -17.59 0.95
C ARG A 138 -22.36 -18.41 -0.17
N LYS A 139 -21.82 -18.34 -1.40
CA LYS A 139 -22.29 -19.12 -2.55
C LYS A 139 -22.24 -20.62 -2.32
N LEU A 140 -21.21 -21.10 -1.60
CA LEU A 140 -21.02 -22.52 -1.30
C LEU A 140 -21.72 -22.97 -0.01
N GLY A 141 -22.41 -22.08 0.71
CA GLY A 141 -23.01 -22.40 2.03
C GLY A 141 -21.99 -22.80 3.09
N LYS A 142 -20.72 -22.38 2.95
CA LYS A 142 -19.63 -22.73 3.86
C LYS A 142 -19.48 -21.71 4.97
N ARG A 143 -19.12 -22.18 6.16
CA ARG A 143 -18.71 -21.31 7.27
C ARG A 143 -17.39 -20.61 6.93
N HIS A 144 -17.31 -19.31 7.21
CA HIS A 144 -16.06 -18.56 7.09
C HIS A 144 -14.98 -19.09 8.04
N THR A 145 -13.74 -19.12 7.55
CA THR A 145 -12.58 -19.44 8.38
C THR A 145 -12.26 -18.29 9.35
N ASP A 146 -11.60 -18.60 10.47
CA ASP A 146 -11.21 -17.59 11.46
C ASP A 146 -10.29 -16.51 10.86
N TRP A 147 -9.45 -16.89 9.88
CA TRP A 147 -8.63 -15.95 9.13
C TRP A 147 -9.44 -15.01 8.25
N THR A 148 -10.48 -15.52 7.59
CA THR A 148 -11.42 -14.69 6.80
C THR A 148 -12.09 -13.67 7.71
N VAL A 149 -12.66 -14.11 8.83
CA VAL A 149 -13.33 -13.23 9.82
C VAL A 149 -12.37 -12.16 10.33
N LYS A 150 -11.13 -12.54 10.67
CA LYS A 150 -10.08 -11.60 11.11
C LYS A 150 -9.72 -10.59 10.02
N ASN A 151 -9.69 -11.00 8.76
CA ASN A 151 -9.39 -10.09 7.65
C ASN A 151 -10.52 -9.09 7.42
N VAL A 152 -11.78 -9.54 7.48
CA VAL A 152 -12.95 -8.65 7.39
C VAL A 152 -12.81 -7.56 8.45
N ALA A 153 -12.62 -7.93 9.71
CA ALA A 153 -12.44 -6.95 10.79
C ALA A 153 -11.30 -5.97 10.52
N LYS A 154 -10.15 -6.44 10.00
CA LYS A 154 -8.99 -5.58 9.71
C LYS A 154 -9.22 -4.59 8.57
N VAL A 155 -9.88 -5.01 7.49
CA VAL A 155 -10.06 -4.16 6.30
C VAL A 155 -11.23 -3.18 6.44
N THR A 156 -12.09 -3.37 7.44
CA THR A 156 -13.20 -2.45 7.73
C THR A 156 -12.94 -1.51 8.91
N GLN A 157 -11.93 -1.77 9.76
CA GLN A 157 -11.74 -1.07 11.04
C GLN A 157 -11.56 0.45 10.92
N PHE A 158 -10.77 0.91 9.95
CA PHE A 158 -10.39 2.33 9.80
C PHE A 158 -10.92 2.94 8.50
N ARG A 159 -11.69 2.18 7.73
CA ARG A 159 -12.30 2.64 6.50
C ARG A 159 -13.63 3.31 6.83
N GLU A 160 -13.84 4.49 6.26
CA GLU A 160 -15.13 5.18 6.28
C GLU A 160 -16.22 4.27 5.70
N ASP A 161 -17.33 4.10 6.42
CA ASP A 161 -18.40 3.15 6.09
C ASP A 161 -17.90 1.74 5.75
N GLY A 162 -16.83 1.30 6.42
CA GLY A 162 -16.06 0.13 6.00
C GLY A 162 -16.87 -1.15 5.90
N ARG A 163 -17.89 -1.36 6.75
CA ARG A 163 -18.79 -2.53 6.65
C ARG A 163 -19.71 -2.45 5.45
N GLU A 164 -20.31 -1.29 5.20
CA GLU A 164 -21.21 -1.10 4.06
C GLU A 164 -20.46 -1.23 2.74
N GLN A 165 -19.33 -0.54 2.60
CA GLN A 165 -18.46 -0.67 1.42
C GLN A 165 -17.98 -2.11 1.21
N PHE A 166 -17.74 -2.85 2.30
CA PHE A 166 -17.34 -4.25 2.22
C PHE A 166 -18.47 -5.13 1.70
N GLU A 167 -19.68 -4.98 2.21
CA GLU A 167 -20.85 -5.72 1.71
C GLU A 167 -21.14 -5.40 0.24
N GLN A 168 -21.09 -4.12 -0.16
CA GLN A 168 -21.21 -3.72 -1.57
C GLN A 168 -20.17 -4.40 -2.46
N MET A 169 -18.93 -4.53 -1.99
CA MET A 169 -17.89 -5.26 -2.73
C MET A 169 -18.17 -6.77 -2.79
N VAL A 170 -18.70 -7.38 -1.71
CA VAL A 170 -19.09 -8.80 -1.70
C VAL A 170 -20.22 -9.06 -2.70
N GLU A 171 -21.23 -8.19 -2.75
CA GLU A 171 -22.32 -8.24 -3.73
C GLU A 171 -21.78 -8.10 -5.15
N LYS A 172 -20.98 -7.06 -5.41
CA LYS A 172 -20.35 -6.83 -6.71
C LYS A 172 -19.54 -8.05 -7.20
N VAL A 173 -18.78 -8.69 -6.31
CA VAL A 173 -18.00 -9.90 -6.64
C VAL A 173 -18.91 -11.12 -6.85
N SER A 174 -20.03 -11.20 -6.15
CA SER A 174 -21.01 -12.29 -6.34
C SER A 174 -21.73 -12.19 -7.68
N ASP A 175 -22.00 -10.97 -8.15
CA ASP A 175 -22.68 -10.69 -9.41
C ASP A 175 -21.77 -10.82 -10.64
N LEU A 176 -20.45 -10.70 -10.45
CA LEU A 176 -19.47 -11.01 -11.48
C LEU A 176 -19.56 -12.50 -11.82
N LYS A 177 -20.23 -12.82 -12.93
CA LYS A 177 -20.20 -14.15 -13.55
C LYS A 177 -18.77 -14.45 -14.02
N LEU A 178 -17.97 -15.03 -13.12
CA LEU A 178 -16.72 -15.71 -13.45
C LEU A 178 -16.99 -17.17 -13.81
#